data_AF-A0A317ZAR8-F1
#
_entry.id   AF-A0A317ZAR8-F1
#
_cell.length_a   1.000
_cell.length_b   1.000
_cell.length_c   1.000
_cell.angle_alpha   90.00
_cell.angle_beta   90.00
_cell.angle_gamma   90.00
#
_symmetry.space_group_name_H-M   'P 1'
#
loop_
_entity.id
_entity.type
_entity.pdbx_description
1 polymer ?
#
loop_
_entity_poly.entity_id
_entity_poly.type
_entity_poly.pdbx_seq_one_letter_code
_entity_poly.pdbx_strand_id
1 'polypeptide(L)' 'IEKEDLRDYFIDIAELGAYCKFRDCYHINEPRCHVKAMLDAGKLPAFRYDHYVQLYNEISNRKVRY' A
#
# COMPACT_ATOMS: atom_id res chain seq x y z
N ILE A 1 2.51 -13.09 -7.16
CA ILE A 1 2.45 -11.99 -6.17
C ILE A 1 1.21 -11.19 -6.50
N GLU A 2 0.25 -11.21 -5.59
CA GLU A 2 -0.99 -10.46 -5.73
C GLU A 2 -0.86 -9.12 -5.00
N LYS A 3 -1.75 -8.18 -5.31
CA LYS A 3 -1.72 -6.82 -4.77
C LYS A 3 -1.89 -6.81 -3.25
N GLU A 4 -2.62 -7.79 -2.76
CA GLU A 4 -2.91 -8.04 -1.33
C GLU A 4 -1.73 -8.68 -0.60
N ASP A 5 -0.81 -9.32 -1.32
CA ASP A 5 0.40 -9.93 -0.76
C ASP A 5 1.48 -8.86 -0.54
N LEU A 6 1.51 -7.81 -1.38
CA LEU A 6 2.47 -6.71 -1.25
C LEU A 6 2.43 -6.05 0.12
N ARG A 7 1.24 -5.81 0.68
CA ARG A 7 1.08 -5.22 2.03
C ARG A 7 1.68 -6.11 3.12
N ASP A 8 1.76 -7.42 2.92
CA ASP A 8 2.32 -8.37 3.90
C ASP A 8 3.86 -8.39 3.86
N TYR A 9 4.48 -8.15 2.70
CA TYR A 9 5.94 -8.02 2.58
C TYR A 9 6.50 -6.75 3.25
N PHE A 10 5.68 -5.71 3.40
CA PHE A 10 6.06 -4.47 4.06
C PHE A 10 5.45 -4.43 5.47
N ILE A 11 6.23 -4.82 6.48
CA ILE A 11 5.81 -4.78 7.90
C ILE A 11 5.18 -3.43 8.28
N ASP A 12 5.79 -2.31 7.84
CA ASP A 12 5.22 -0.98 8.12
C ASP A 12 3.81 -0.82 7.53
N ILE A 13 3.59 -1.31 6.31
CA ILE A 13 2.27 -1.22 5.65
C ILE A 13 1.30 -2.24 6.23
N ALA A 14 1.75 -3.45 6.59
CA ALA A 14 0.96 -4.47 7.25
C ALA A 14 0.43 -3.97 8.61
N GLU A 15 1.31 -3.42 9.44
CA GLU A 15 0.97 -2.87 10.75
C GLU A 15 0.00 -1.70 10.61
N LEU A 16 0.29 -0.74 9.73
CA LEU A 16 -0.58 0.42 9.51
C LEU A 16 -1.90 0.05 8.81
N GLY A 17 -1.88 -0.97 7.96
CA GLY A 17 -3.03 -1.52 7.25
C GLY A 17 -4.00 -2.23 8.19
N ALA A 18 -3.53 -2.80 9.30
CA ALA A 18 -4.40 -3.34 10.35
C ALA A 18 -5.29 -2.26 10.99
N TYR A 19 -4.86 -1.00 10.97
CA TYR A 19 -5.63 0.15 11.46
C TYR A 19 -6.45 0.85 10.36
N CYS A 20 -6.38 0.39 9.10
CA CYS A 20 -7.26 0.91 8.06
C CYS A 20 -8.72 0.53 8.34
N LYS A 21 -9.63 1.46 8.05
CA LYS A 21 -11.06 1.25 8.25
C LYS A 21 -11.64 0.16 7.32
N PHE A 22 -11.00 -0.05 6.17
CA PHE A 22 -11.41 -1.02 5.17
C PHE A 22 -10.39 -2.16 5.09
N ARG A 23 -10.87 -3.42 5.09
CA ARG A 23 -10.02 -4.62 4.95
C ARG A 23 -9.46 -4.76 3.53
N ASP A 24 -10.19 -4.23 2.55
CA ASP A 24 -9.85 -4.20 1.11
C ASP A 24 -9.16 -2.89 0.69
N CYS A 25 -8.50 -2.21 1.63
CA CYS A 25 -7.87 -0.94 1.34
C CYS A 25 -6.61 -1.15 0.47
N TYR A 26 -6.57 -0.56 -0.72
CA TYR A 26 -5.38 -0.62 -1.59
C TYR A 26 -4.32 0.42 -1.21
N HIS A 27 -4.62 1.27 -0.22
CA HIS A 27 -3.77 2.35 0.29
C HIS A 27 -3.42 3.46 -0.71
N ILE A 28 -4.05 3.47 -1.89
CA ILE A 28 -3.73 4.41 -2.99
C ILE A 28 -4.73 5.57 -3.06
N ASN A 29 -6.03 5.28 -3.18
CA ASN A 29 -7.04 6.30 -3.52
C ASN A 29 -8.22 6.41 -2.55
N GLU A 30 -8.18 5.75 -1.39
CA GLU A 30 -9.31 5.76 -0.46
C GLU A 30 -9.31 6.97 0.49
N PRO A 31 -10.50 7.55 0.76
CA PRO A 31 -10.65 8.59 1.76
C PRO A 31 -10.46 7.98 3.16
N ARG A 32 -9.49 8.50 3.92
CA ARG A 32 -9.08 8.04 5.28
C ARG A 32 -8.26 6.74 5.33
N CYS A 33 -7.33 6.57 4.40
CA CYS A 33 -6.29 5.55 4.53
C CYS A 33 -5.32 5.88 5.69
N HIS A 34 -5.13 4.96 6.63
CA HIS A 34 -4.23 5.15 7.77
C HIS A 34 -2.76 5.23 7.34
N VAL A 35 -2.38 4.50 6.29
CA VAL A 35 -1.03 4.56 5.69
C VAL A 35 -0.70 5.97 5.19
N LYS A 36 -1.64 6.66 4.52
CA LYS A 36 -1.45 8.06 4.10
C LYS A 36 -1.35 9.02 5.29
N ALA A 37 -2.16 8.80 6.33
CA ALA A 37 -2.08 9.61 7.55
C ALA A 37 -0.71 9.44 8.24
N MET A 38 -0.13 8.24 8.20
CA MET A 38 1.17 7.95 8.78
C MET A 38 2.33 8.46 7.92
N LEU A 39 2.15 8.49 6.60
CA LEU A 39 3.04 9.18 5.69
C LEU A 39 3.08 10.69 5.97
N ASP A 40 1.91 11.31 6.18
CA ASP A 40 1.79 12.73 6.55
C ASP A 40 2.35 13.01 7.96
N ALA A 41 2.12 12.10 8.91
CA ALA A 41 2.66 12.17 10.26
C ALA A 41 4.17 11.83 10.35
N GLY A 42 4.83 11.46 9.24
CA GLY A 42 6.24 11.09 9.20
C GLY A 42 6.58 9.75 9.85
N LYS A 43 5.58 8.94 10.21
CA LYS A 43 5.78 7.57 10.71
C LYS A 43 6.07 6.57 9.60
N LEU A 44 5.54 6.81 8.40
CA LEU A 44 5.87 6.04 7.21
C LEU A 44 6.81 6.87 6.32
N PRO A 45 7.98 6.33 5.95
CA PRO A 45 8.85 7.02 5.00
C PRO A 45 8.21 7.11 3.61
N ALA A 46 8.30 8.27 2.97
CA ALA A 46 7.79 8.46 1.62
C ALA A 46 8.40 7.47 0.60
N PHE A 47 9.67 7.11 0.76
CA PHE A 47 10.32 6.11 -0.09
C PHE A 47 9.68 4.73 0.02
N ARG A 48 9.22 4.30 1.21
CA ARG A 48 8.54 3.01 1.40
C ARG A 48 7.23 2.99 0.62
N TYR A 49 6.46 4.08 0.75
CA TYR A 49 5.21 4.23 0.02
C TYR A 49 5.42 4.30 -1.48
N ASP A 50 6.43 5.03 -1.95
CA ASP A 50 6.77 5.14 -3.37
C ASP A 50 7.13 3.77 -3.96
N HIS A 51 8.00 3.01 -3.29
CA HIS A 51 8.32 1.63 -3.69
C HIS A 51 7.09 0.72 -3.73
N TYR A 52 6.20 0.83 -2.74
CA TYR A 52 4.94 0.08 -2.73
C TYR A 52 4.05 0.44 -3.93
N VAL A 53 3.88 1.73 -4.24
CA VAL A 53 3.10 2.20 -5.37
C VAL A 53 3.73 1.79 -6.70
N GLN A 54 5.06 1.83 -6.82
CA GLN A 54 5.77 1.34 -7.99
C GLN A 54 5.53 -0.15 -8.21
N LEU A 55 5.76 -0.97 -7.18
CA LEU A 55 5.51 -2.41 -7.25
C LEU A 55 4.04 -2.73 -7.54
N TYR A 56 3.11 -1.98 -6.92
CA TYR A 56 1.68 -2.11 -7.20
C TYR A 56 1.37 -1.85 -8.67
N ASN A 57 1.93 -0.78 -9.24
CA ASN A 57 1.79 -0.46 -10.66
C ASN A 57 2.42 -1.54 -11.54
N GLU A 58 3.62 -2.02 -11.21
CA GLU A 58 4.30 -3.08 -11.95
C GLU A 58 3.50 -4.39 -11.96
N ILE A 59 2.96 -4.81 -10.81
CA ILE A 59 2.12 -6.01 -10.69
C ILE A 59 0.79 -5.82 -11.42
N SER A 60 0.19 -4.63 -11.32
CA SER A 60 -1.04 -4.31 -12.04
C SER A 60 -0.83 -4.29 -13.56
N ASN A 61 0.34 -3.82 -14.01
CA ASN A 61 0.70 -3.75 -15.43
C ASN A 61 1.14 -5.13 -15.98
N ARG A 62 1.82 -5.95 -15.18
CA ARG A 62 2.20 -7.34 -15.55
C ARG A 62 1.01 -8.26 -15.84
N LYS A 63 -0.20 -7.95 -15.36
CA LYS A 63 -1.42 -8.73 -15.66
C LYS A 63 -2.00 -8.45 -17.06
N VAL A 64 -1.41 -7.59 -17.90
CA VAL A 64 -1.86 -7.39 -19.29
C VAL A 64 -0.99 -8.22 -20.25
N ARG A 65 -1.32 -9.51 -20.39
CA ARG A 65 -1.15 -10.22 -21.66
C ARG A 65 -2.52 -10.73 -22.07
N TYR A 66 -3.12 -10.05 -23.06
CA TYR A 66 -4.18 -10.61 -23.90
C TYR A 66 -3.57 -11.68 -24.82
#